data_AF-A0A0C9VZL5-F1
#
_entry.id   AF-A0A0C9VZL5-F1
#
_cell.length_a   1.000
_cell.length_b   1.000
_cell.length_c   1.000
_cell.angle_alpha   90.00
_cell.angle_beta   90.00
_cell.angle_gamma   90.00
#
_symmetry.space_group_name_H-M   'P 1'
#
loop_
_entity.id
_entity.type
_entity.pdbx_description
1 polymer ?
#
loop_
_entity_poly.entity_id
_entity_poly.type
_entity_poly.pdbx_seq_one_letter_code
_entity_poly.pdbx_strand_id
1 'polypeptide(L)' 'MTSRCGPRGLTKGLQVEVITTNAINRDHTTVVIEQAREAGLVGGIFVITIMLRDAKFTNLTQQAFDEVYWLKVTVLTRC' A
#
# COMPACT_ATOMS: atom_id res chain seq x y z
N MET A 1 4.15 -15.78 -8.70
CA MET A 1 5.61 -15.69 -8.47
C MET A 1 5.95 -14.26 -8.10
N THR A 2 6.19 -13.96 -6.83
CA THR A 2 6.67 -12.65 -6.38
C THR A 2 8.17 -12.76 -6.07
N SER A 3 8.99 -11.97 -6.75
CA SER A 3 10.44 -11.94 -6.56
C SER A 3 10.79 -11.25 -5.25
N ARG A 4 11.56 -11.92 -4.39
CA ARG A 4 12.16 -11.33 -3.18
C ARG A 4 13.35 -10.48 -3.60
N CYS A 5 13.17 -9.17 -3.68
CA CYS A 5 14.28 -8.23 -3.87
C CYS A 5 14.24 -7.19 -2.74
N GLY A 6 14.88 -7.51 -1.61
CA GLY A 6 15.03 -6.60 -0.47
C GLY A 6 15.82 -7.25 0.69
N PRO A 7 16.82 -6.57 1.27
CA PRO A 7 17.58 -7.11 2.39
C PRO A 7 16.73 -7.07 3.68
N ARG A 8 16.68 -8.19 4.41
CA ARG A 8 16.24 -8.21 5.81
C ARG A 8 17.33 -7.54 6.65
N GLY A 9 17.29 -6.21 6.72
CA GLY A 9 18.27 -5.40 7.47
C GLY A 9 17.86 -5.28 8.93
N LEU A 10 18.71 -5.75 9.84
CA LEU A 10 18.59 -5.45 11.27
C LEU A 10 19.25 -4.10 11.54
N THR A 11 18.48 -3.01 11.49
CA THR A 11 19.00 -1.67 11.85
C THR A 11 18.67 -1.37 13.30
N LYS A 12 19.70 -1.26 14.16
CA LYS A 12 19.56 -0.89 15.58
C LYS A 12 18.57 -1.78 16.38
N GLY A 13 18.47 -3.06 16.03
CA GLY A 13 17.54 -4.01 16.68
C GLY A 13 16.11 -3.99 16.13
N LEU A 14 15.83 -3.19 15.10
CA LEU A 14 14.55 -3.17 14.40
C LEU A 14 14.59 -4.10 13.18
N GLN A 15 13.57 -4.95 13.04
CA GLN A 15 13.33 -5.74 11.84
C GLN A 15 12.52 -4.90 10.84
N VAL A 16 13.06 -4.73 9.64
CA VAL A 16 12.39 -3.99 8.56
C VAL A 16 12.28 -4.90 7.34
N GLU A 17 11.10 -4.90 6.72
CA GLU A 17 10.84 -5.59 5.47
C GLU A 17 10.24 -4.63 4.44
N VAL A 18 10.73 -4.69 3.20
CA VAL A 18 10.24 -3.88 2.09
C VAL A 18 9.54 -4.82 1.10
N ILE A 19 8.24 -4.61 0.93
CA ILE A 19 7.40 -5.44 0.06
C ILE A 19 6.85 -4.55 -1.06
N THR A 20 7.09 -4.95 -2.31
CA THR A 20 6.49 -4.27 -3.47
C THR A 20 5.12 -4.89 -3.74
N THR A 21 4.06 -4.12 -3.48
CA THR A 21 2.67 -4.56 -3.66
C THR A 21 1.79 -3.39 -4.11
N ASN A 22 0.61 -3.70 -4.66
CA ASN A 22 -0.41 -2.70 -4.96
C ASN A 22 -1.52 -2.76 -3.90
N ALA A 23 -1.58 -1.74 -3.05
CA ALA A 23 -2.53 -1.67 -1.94
C ALA A 23 -4.01 -1.59 -2.39
N ILE A 24 -4.29 -1.15 -3.63
CA ILE A 24 -5.65 -1.14 -4.19
C ILE A 24 -6.21 -2.56 -4.30
N ASN A 25 -5.34 -3.56 -4.54
CA ASN A 25 -5.76 -4.95 -4.62
C ASN A 25 -5.84 -5.57 -3.21
N ARG A 26 -7.05 -5.93 -2.81
CA ARG A 26 -7.33 -6.54 -1.50
C ARG A 26 -6.49 -7.79 -1.25
N ASP A 27 -6.45 -8.72 -2.20
CA ASP A 27 -5.76 -10.01 -2.02
C ASP A 27 -4.27 -9.78 -1.79
N HIS A 28 -3.69 -8.80 -2.49
CA HIS A 28 -2.31 -8.42 -2.32
C HIS A 28 -2.04 -7.78 -0.95
N THR A 29 -2.96 -6.95 -0.45
CA THR A 29 -2.86 -6.36 0.89
C THR A 29 -3.04 -7.41 1.99
N THR A 30 -3.94 -8.39 1.80
CA THR A 30 -4.11 -9.52 2.72
C THR A 30 -2.82 -10.31 2.88
N VAL A 31 -2.12 -10.59 1.78
CA VAL A 31 -0.81 -11.27 1.83
C VAL A 31 0.21 -10.50 2.67
N VAL A 32 0.26 -9.16 2.55
CA VAL A 32 1.16 -8.32 3.36
C VAL A 32 0.80 -8.35 4.84
N ILE A 33 -0.49 -8.33 5.18
CA ILE A 33 -0.94 -8.42 6.57
C ILE A 33 -0.58 -9.78 7.16
N GLU A 34 -0.81 -10.87 6.42
CA GLU A 34 -0.44 -12.22 6.88
C GLU A 34 1.08 -12.37 7.06
N GLN A 35 1.88 -11.80 6.16
CA GLN A 35 3.34 -11.76 6.32
C GLN A 35 3.77 -10.95 7.55
N ALA A 36 3.15 -9.78 7.78
CA ALA A 36 3.43 -8.99 8.97
C ALA A 36 3.07 -9.74 10.26
N ARG A 37 2.03 -10.59 10.22
CA ARG A 37 1.63 -11.46 11.35
C ARG A 37 2.66 -12.53 11.68
N GLU A 38 3.51 -12.94 10.74
CA GLU A 38 4.64 -13.85 11.01
C GLU A 38 5.71 -13.20 11.89
N ALA A 39 5.84 -11.87 11.86
CA ALA A 39 6.76 -11.12 12.71
C ALA A 39 6.18 -10.78 14.09
N GLY A 40 4.85 -10.83 14.27
CA GLY A 40 4.16 -10.55 15.52
C GLY A 40 2.74 -10.03 15.33
N LEU A 41 2.04 -9.69 16.42
CA LEU A 41 0.70 -9.09 16.32
C LEU A 41 0.76 -7.72 15.63
N VAL A 42 -0.12 -7.50 14.67
CA VAL A 42 -0.23 -6.21 13.97
C VAL A 42 -0.91 -5.20 14.90
N GLY A 43 -0.13 -4.25 15.43
CA GLY A 43 -0.63 -3.20 16.32
C GLY A 43 -1.24 -1.98 15.61
N GLY A 44 -0.99 -1.82 14.32
CA GLY A 44 -1.53 -0.71 13.54
C GLY A 44 -1.16 -0.81 12.07
N ILE A 45 -2.03 -0.26 11.21
CA ILE A 45 -1.83 -0.17 9.77
C ILE A 45 -1.96 1.31 9.40
N PHE A 46 -0.96 1.82 8.67
CA PHE A 46 -0.92 3.21 8.22
C PHE A 46 -0.90 3.23 6.69
N VAL A 47 -1.94 3.82 6.08
CA VAL A 47 -2.05 3.96 4.62
C VAL A 47 -1.60 5.37 4.24
N ILE A 48 -0.39 5.48 3.66
CA ILE A 48 0.24 6.76 3.28
C ILE A 48 0.36 6.86 1.75
N THR A 49 -0.38 6.06 1.00
CA THR A 49 -0.30 6.00 -0.46
C THR A 49 -0.86 7.27 -1.11
N ILE A 50 -0.11 7.87 -2.03
CA ILE A 50 -0.47 9.11 -2.71
C ILE A 50 -0.21 8.97 -4.21
N MET A 51 -1.19 9.35 -5.01
CA MET A 51 -0.99 9.73 -6.41
C MET A 51 -1.56 11.13 -6.58
N LEU A 52 -0.82 11.95 -7.34
CA LEU A 52 -1.20 13.32 -7.64
C LEU A 52 -1.58 13.40 -9.13
N ARG A 53 -2.68 14.12 -9.38
CA ARG A 53 -3.25 14.37 -10.70
C ARG A 53 -3.61 15.84 -10.78
N ASP A 54 -2.59 16.66 -10.64
CA ASP A 54 -2.75 18.09 -10.52
C ASP A 54 -3.06 18.68 -11.88
N ALA A 55 -4.26 19.25 -12.00
CA ALA A 55 -4.71 19.96 -13.19
C ALA A 55 -5.80 20.96 -12.82
N LYS A 56 -6.05 21.92 -13.71
CA LYS A 56 -7.28 22.74 -13.65
C LYS A 56 -8.49 21.81 -13.80
N PHE A 57 -9.62 22.17 -13.19
CA PHE A 57 -10.84 21.36 -13.26
C PHE A 57 -11.25 21.03 -14.70
N THR A 58 -11.13 21.98 -15.63
CA THR A 58 -11.42 21.79 -17.07
C THR A 58 -10.53 20.76 -17.77
N ASN A 59 -9.40 20.42 -17.16
CA ASN A 59 -8.39 19.52 -17.69
C ASN A 59 -8.34 18.19 -16.91
N LEU A 60 -9.16 18.04 -15.86
CA LEU A 60 -9.28 16.78 -15.13
C LEU A 60 -10.15 15.82 -15.93
N THR A 61 -9.66 14.60 -16.09
CA THR A 61 -10.43 13.49 -16.64
C THR A 61 -11.07 12.71 -15.50
N GLN A 62 -12.14 11.97 -15.80
CA GLN A 62 -12.72 11.03 -14.83
C GLN A 62 -11.68 10.01 -14.36
N GLN A 63 -10.82 9.53 -15.27
CA GLN A 63 -9.72 8.61 -14.94
C GLN A 63 -8.78 9.20 -13.88
N ALA A 64 -8.40 10.48 -14.02
CA ALA A 64 -7.54 11.14 -13.04
C ALA A 64 -8.19 11.21 -11.65
N PHE A 65 -9.51 11.41 -11.60
CA PHE A 65 -10.27 11.36 -10.35
C PHE A 65 -10.31 9.94 -9.77
N ASP A 66 -10.64 8.94 -10.59
CA ASP A 66 -10.77 7.54 -10.17
C ASP A 66 -9.45 7.01 -9.60
N GLU A 67 -8.32 7.35 -10.24
CA GLU A 67 -6.98 6.96 -9.77
C GLU A 67 -6.66 7.51 -8.36
N VAL A 68 -7.02 8.78 -8.08
CA VAL A 68 -6.85 9.38 -6.75
C VAL A 68 -7.83 8.77 -5.73
N TYR A 69 -9.06 8.51 -6.16
CA TYR A 69 -10.10 7.93 -5.31
C TYR A 69 -9.75 6.49 -4.90
N TRP A 70 -9.28 5.65 -5.81
CA TRP A 70 -8.92 4.27 -5.53
C TRP A 70 -7.82 4.15 -4.47
N LEU A 71 -6.84 5.05 -4.51
CA LEU A 71 -5.68 5.07 -3.62
C LEU A 71 -5.97 5.52 -2.18
N LYS A 72 -7.06 6.27 -1.97
CA LYS A 72 -7.38 6.87 -0.66
C LYS A 72 -8.66 6.33 -0.06
N VAL A 73 -9.68 6.09 -0.88
CA VAL A 73 -11.02 5.74 -0.42
C VAL A 73 -11.26 4.25 -0.60
N THR A 74 -11.05 3.71 -1.79
CA THR A 74 -11.32 2.28 -2.07
C THR A 74 -10.45 1.37 -1.22
N VAL A 75 -9.20 1.76 -0.94
CA VAL A 75 -8.28 1.00 -0.08
C VAL A 75 -8.78 0.85 1.37
N LEU A 76 -9.63 1.78 1.86
CA LEU A 76 -10.14 1.78 3.25
C LEU A 76 -11.53 1.16 3.38
N THR A 77 -12.31 1.10 2.30
CA THR A 77 -13.75 0.77 2.34
C THR A 77 -14.05 -0.71 2.11
N ARG A 78 -13.02 -1.55 2.01
CA ARG A 78 -13.16 -3.00 1.74
C ARG A 78 -12.63 -3.88 2.87
N CYS A 79 -12.98 -3.54 4.11
CA CYS A 79 -12.91 -4.45 5.26
C CYS A 79 -14.04 -5.48 5.19
#